data_AF-A0A7K7ZNS0-F1
#
_entry.id   AF-A0A7K7ZNS0-F1
#
_cell.length_a   1.000
_cell.length_b   1.000
_cell.length_c   1.000
_cell.angle_alpha   90.00
_cell.angle_beta   90.00
_cell.angle_gamma   90.00
#
_symmetry.space_group_name_H-M   'P 1'
#
loop_
_entity.id
_entity.type
_entity.pdbx_description
1 polymer ?
#
loop_
_entity_poly.entity_id
_entity_poly.type
_entity_poly.pdbx_seq_one_letter_code
_entity_poly.pdbx_strand_id
1 'polypeptide(L)'
;FTEMPTDNFVESSFWNFDALFQPQQHPARDQHDTFFLLGGGFGVSVGFRVVRAVQQAQRCLGGAQGARSNLRGIRAVLGQSGGPTCPPSVCSLPPQEKFTPVKYFSIDRVFRNESLDATHLAEFHQVEGLVADRGLTLGHLMGTIRQFFTKLGISQLRFKPAYNPYTEPSMEVFSYHEGLKKWVEVGNSGIFRP
;
A
#
# COMPACT_ATOMS: atom_id res chain seq x y z
N PHE A 1 -16.99 0.44 -7.48
CA PHE A 1 -15.68 0.99 -7.10
C PHE A 1 -15.66 2.42 -7.61
N THR A 2 -15.27 3.35 -6.76
CA THR A 2 -15.12 4.78 -7.07
C THR A 2 -13.63 5.07 -7.23
N GLU A 3 -13.26 5.84 -8.23
CA GLU A 3 -11.85 6.17 -8.47
C GLU A 3 -11.34 7.16 -7.42
N MET A 4 -10.12 6.92 -6.91
CA MET A 4 -9.46 7.82 -5.97
C MET A 4 -8.62 8.85 -6.73
N PRO A 5 -8.54 10.10 -6.25
CA PRO A 5 -7.55 11.04 -6.77
C PRO A 5 -6.15 10.61 -6.33
N THR A 6 -5.25 10.50 -7.28
CA THR A 6 -3.85 10.07 -7.11
C THR A 6 -2.85 11.06 -7.74
N ASP A 7 -3.28 12.29 -7.99
CA ASP A 7 -2.55 13.37 -8.67
C ASP A 7 -1.34 13.94 -7.89
N ASN A 8 -0.59 13.08 -7.17
CA ASN A 8 0.58 13.42 -6.37
C ASN A 8 1.68 12.35 -6.54
N PHE A 9 2.70 12.64 -7.35
CA PHE A 9 3.89 11.77 -7.45
C PHE A 9 4.83 11.91 -6.27
N VAL A 10 4.79 13.07 -5.60
CA VAL A 10 5.62 13.36 -4.43
C VAL A 10 4.77 13.12 -3.19
N GLU A 11 5.21 12.16 -2.39
CA GLU A 11 4.56 11.77 -1.15
C GLU A 11 5.43 12.04 0.06
N SER A 12 4.78 12.21 1.21
CA SER A 12 5.52 12.23 2.48
C SER A 12 5.90 10.80 2.88
N SER A 13 7.10 10.61 3.42
CA SER A 13 7.50 9.32 4.00
C SER A 13 6.54 8.84 5.11
N PHE A 14 5.81 9.77 5.73
CA PHE A 14 4.75 9.45 6.68
C PHE A 14 3.59 8.72 6.00
N TRP A 15 3.01 9.29 4.95
CA TRP A 15 1.90 8.66 4.22
C TRP A 15 2.33 7.40 3.48
N ASN A 16 3.52 7.42 2.87
CA ASN A 16 4.03 6.30 2.09
C ASN A 16 4.39 5.08 2.95
N PHE A 17 4.69 5.26 4.24
CA PHE A 17 5.16 4.16 5.08
C PHE A 17 4.59 4.15 6.51
N ASP A 18 4.70 5.25 7.27
CA ASP A 18 4.33 5.26 8.69
C ASP A 18 2.83 5.03 8.90
N ALA A 19 2.00 5.68 8.08
CA ALA A 19 0.54 5.54 8.10
C ALA A 19 0.08 4.12 7.77
N LEU A 20 0.88 3.38 7.00
CA LEU A 20 0.66 1.98 6.67
C LEU A 20 1.27 1.03 7.72
N PHE A 21 1.69 1.53 8.88
CA PHE A 21 2.29 0.67 9.92
C PHE A 21 3.60 -0.04 9.47
N GLN A 22 4.25 0.43 8.40
CA GLN A 22 5.52 -0.13 7.95
C GLN A 22 6.67 0.37 8.85
N PRO A 23 7.51 -0.52 9.41
CA PRO A 23 8.59 -0.14 10.32
C PRO A 23 9.58 0.86 9.73
N GLN A 24 10.16 1.72 10.57
CA GLN A 24 11.16 2.70 10.13
C GLN A 24 12.48 2.07 9.67
N GLN A 25 12.81 0.88 10.17
CA GLN A 25 14.01 0.12 9.82
C GLN A 25 13.76 -0.85 8.65
N HIS A 26 12.60 -0.74 7.98
CA HIS A 26 12.25 -1.65 6.90
C HIS A 26 13.13 -1.35 5.66
N PRO A 27 13.76 -2.36 5.03
CA PRO A 27 14.67 -2.17 3.90
C PRO A 27 14.08 -1.33 2.76
N ALA A 28 12.78 -1.50 2.46
CA ALA A 28 12.11 -0.68 1.46
C ALA A 28 12.21 0.84 1.68
N ARG A 29 12.51 1.32 2.90
CA ARG A 29 12.75 2.75 3.21
C ARG A 29 14.18 3.20 2.95
N ASP A 30 15.08 2.32 2.55
CA ASP A 30 16.46 2.66 2.26
C ASP A 30 16.59 3.37 0.92
N GLN A 31 17.66 4.16 0.77
CA GLN A 31 17.94 4.90 -0.46
C GLN A 31 18.16 3.99 -1.67
N HIS A 32 18.49 2.72 -1.43
CA HIS A 32 18.64 1.70 -2.46
C HIS A 32 17.32 1.20 -3.05
N ASP A 33 16.18 1.46 -2.39
CA ASP A 33 14.87 1.06 -2.88
C ASP A 33 14.02 2.30 -3.18
N THR A 34 14.11 3.37 -2.38
CA THR A 34 13.27 4.57 -2.47
C THR A 34 13.99 5.77 -3.08
N PHE A 35 13.32 6.45 -4.02
CA PHE A 35 13.74 7.79 -4.45
C PHE A 35 13.35 8.85 -3.41
N PHE A 36 14.35 9.40 -2.73
CA PHE A 36 14.18 10.55 -1.85
C PHE A 36 14.49 11.85 -2.59
N LEU A 37 13.67 12.88 -2.39
CA LEU A 37 13.93 14.18 -3.00
C LEU A 37 15.10 14.90 -2.32
N LEU A 38 15.99 15.47 -3.14
CA LEU A 38 17.05 16.37 -2.69
C LEU A 38 16.45 17.73 -2.30
N GLY A 39 16.92 18.32 -1.19
CA GLY A 39 16.52 19.68 -0.79
C GLY A 39 15.45 19.80 0.30
N GLY A 40 14.95 18.69 0.87
CA GLY A 40 14.24 18.66 2.17
C GLY A 40 12.95 19.49 2.30
N GLY A 41 12.42 20.04 1.20
CA GLY A 41 11.50 21.18 1.25
C GLY A 41 10.14 21.00 0.59
N PHE A 42 9.55 19.80 0.59
CA PHE A 42 8.12 19.70 0.35
C PHE A 42 7.40 19.65 1.69
N GLY A 43 6.79 20.78 2.04
CA GLY A 43 5.96 20.94 3.24
C GLY A 43 4.65 20.18 3.11
N VAL A 44 4.70 18.85 3.13
CA VAL A 44 3.49 18.05 3.30
C VAL A 44 3.10 18.16 4.77
N SER A 45 2.14 19.05 5.06
CA SER A 45 1.65 19.21 6.42
C SER A 45 0.80 18.00 6.80
N VAL A 46 1.31 17.16 7.69
CA VAL A 46 0.53 16.06 8.26
C VAL A 46 -0.11 16.55 9.56
N GLY A 47 -1.41 16.29 9.72
CA GLY A 47 -2.13 16.67 10.93
C GLY A 47 -1.51 16.06 12.19
N PHE A 48 -1.13 16.90 13.16
CA PHE A 48 -0.43 16.48 14.38
C PHE A 48 -1.14 15.35 15.15
N ARG A 49 -2.49 15.37 15.16
CA ARG A 49 -3.30 14.33 15.81
C ARG A 49 -3.10 12.95 15.17
N VAL A 50 -3.06 12.88 13.84
CA VAL A 50 -2.87 11.63 13.08
C VAL A 50 -1.47 11.08 13.33
N VAL A 51 -0.45 11.95 13.28
CA VAL A 51 0.93 11.53 13.56
C VAL A 51 1.07 10.95 14.96
N ARG A 52 0.46 11.60 15.96
CA ARG A 52 0.49 11.11 17.34
C ARG A 52 -0.21 9.76 17.50
N ALA A 53 -1.34 9.57 16.83
CA ALA A 53 -2.08 8.31 16.84
C ALA A 53 -1.26 7.16 16.24
N VAL A 54 -0.66 7.38 15.06
CA VAL A 54 0.22 6.40 14.40
C VAL A 54 1.44 6.07 15.28
N GLN A 55 2.09 7.07 15.87
CA GLN A 55 3.22 6.86 16.78
C GLN A 55 2.82 6.03 18.01
N GLN A 56 1.63 6.27 18.57
CA GLN A 56 1.12 5.50 19.70
C GLN A 56 0.82 4.05 19.30
N ALA A 57 0.14 3.84 18.16
CA ALA A 57 -0.15 2.51 17.65
C ALA A 57 1.13 1.69 17.39
N GLN A 58 2.13 2.28 16.71
CA GLN A 58 3.40 1.62 16.42
C GLN A 58 4.15 1.19 17.70
N ARG A 59 4.10 2.02 18.75
CA ARG A 59 4.70 1.69 20.06
C ARG A 59 3.98 0.55 20.78
N CYS A 60 2.65 0.57 20.78
CA CYS A 60 1.84 -0.39 21.53
C CYS A 60 1.75 -1.77 20.86
N LEU A 61 1.76 -1.82 19.53
CA LEU A 61 1.54 -3.05 18.74
C LEU A 61 2.85 -3.70 18.26
N GLY A 62 3.98 -3.37 18.88
CA GLY A 62 5.27 -4.03 18.60
C GLY A 62 5.93 -3.62 17.29
N GLY A 63 5.58 -2.47 16.71
CA GLY A 63 6.24 -1.89 15.54
C GLY A 63 7.64 -1.39 15.88
N ALA A 64 8.59 -2.30 16.09
CA ALA A 64 9.99 -2.09 16.48
C ALA A 64 10.17 -1.18 17.73
N GLN A 65 10.98 -1.62 18.69
CA GLN A 65 11.39 -0.84 19.88
C GLN A 65 12.17 0.47 19.56
N GLY A 66 12.23 0.87 18.28
CA GLY A 66 12.95 2.03 17.75
C GLY A 66 12.08 3.24 17.40
N ALA A 67 10.78 3.28 17.72
CA ALA A 67 9.93 4.48 17.56
C ALA A 67 10.29 5.62 18.55
N ARG A 68 11.58 5.91 18.70
CA ARG A 68 12.11 7.18 19.18
C ARG A 68 11.85 8.21 18.10
N SER A 69 10.61 8.71 18.14
CA SER A 69 10.15 10.00 17.63
C SER A 69 11.27 10.95 17.25
N ASN A 70 11.57 11.01 15.95
CA ASN A 70 12.07 12.21 15.33
C ASN A 70 11.10 12.57 14.21
N LEU A 71 10.17 13.48 14.52
CA LEU A 71 9.41 14.26 13.53
C LEU A 71 10.31 15.03 12.56
N ARG A 72 11.64 15.03 12.77
CA ARG A 72 12.68 15.65 11.93
C ARG A 72 12.87 14.98 10.56
N GLY A 73 12.16 13.89 10.25
CA GLY A 73 12.46 13.02 9.12
C GLY A 73 11.31 12.80 8.13
N ILE A 74 10.26 13.64 8.11
CA ILE A 74 9.29 13.61 7.01
C ILE A 74 10.05 14.06 5.75
N ARG A 75 10.52 13.10 4.98
CA ARG A 75 11.18 13.34 3.71
C ARG A 75 10.14 13.18 2.61
N ALA A 76 10.28 14.00 1.58
CA ALA A 76 9.54 13.78 0.37
C ALA A 76 10.16 12.61 -0.39
N VAL A 77 9.32 11.68 -0.81
CA VAL A 77 9.67 10.51 -1.61
C VAL A 77 8.87 10.57 -2.90
N LEU A 78 9.41 10.01 -3.99
CA LEU A 78 8.53 9.66 -5.11
C LEU A 78 7.73 8.42 -4.69
N GLY A 79 6.42 8.45 -4.92
CA GLY A 79 5.48 7.42 -4.47
C GLY A 79 6.00 6.02 -4.80
N GLN A 80 6.33 5.27 -3.76
CA GLN A 80 6.81 3.90 -3.86
C GLN A 80 5.65 2.96 -3.57
N SER A 81 5.34 2.07 -4.50
CA SER A 81 4.36 1.04 -4.22
C SER A 81 5.02 -0.27 -3.81
N GLY A 82 5.29 -0.43 -2.51
CA GLY A 82 5.47 -1.75 -1.87
C GLY A 82 4.18 -2.30 -1.25
N GLY A 83 3.08 -1.56 -1.41
CA GLY A 83 1.78 -1.88 -0.84
C GLY A 83 0.70 -0.94 -1.32
N PRO A 84 -0.55 -1.16 -0.88
CA PRO A 84 -1.65 -0.30 -1.25
C PRO A 84 -1.26 1.12 -0.88
N THR A 85 -1.12 1.97 -1.88
CA THR A 85 -1.48 3.36 -1.69
C THR A 85 -2.90 3.34 -1.15
N CYS A 86 -3.05 3.38 0.18
CA CYS A 86 -4.14 4.14 0.71
C CYS A 86 -3.69 5.56 0.39
N PRO A 87 -4.09 6.15 -0.76
CA PRO A 87 -3.58 7.45 -1.12
C PRO A 87 -3.87 8.37 0.06
N PRO A 88 -3.03 9.37 0.32
CA PRO A 88 -3.33 10.35 1.35
C PRO A 88 -4.75 10.86 1.19
N SER A 89 -5.32 10.90 -0.02
CA SER A 89 -6.72 11.23 -0.25
C SER A 89 -7.72 10.38 0.56
N VAL A 90 -7.52 9.06 0.75
CA VAL A 90 -8.35 8.21 1.64
C VAL A 90 -7.98 8.36 3.11
N CYS A 91 -6.69 8.39 3.44
CA CYS A 91 -6.24 8.58 4.83
C CYS A 91 -6.44 10.01 5.38
N SER A 92 -6.62 11.00 4.50
CA SER A 92 -6.87 12.41 4.80
C SER A 92 -8.34 12.79 4.64
N LEU A 93 -9.21 11.86 4.22
CA LEU A 93 -10.64 12.11 4.30
C LEU A 93 -10.97 12.50 5.75
N PRO A 94 -11.63 13.65 5.95
CA PRO A 94 -12.04 14.03 7.28
C PRO A 94 -12.87 12.88 7.87
N PRO A 95 -12.68 12.53 9.15
CA PRO A 95 -13.45 11.47 9.76
C PRO A 95 -14.94 11.79 9.55
N GLN A 96 -15.61 10.95 8.76
CA GLN A 96 -17.04 11.11 8.54
C GLN A 96 -17.74 10.95 9.90
N GLU A 97 -18.67 11.84 10.22
CA GLU A 97 -19.45 11.75 11.47
C GLU A 97 -20.18 10.39 11.61
N LYS A 98 -20.47 9.75 10.47
CA LYS A 98 -21.01 8.40 10.38
C LYS A 98 -20.24 7.59 9.34
N PHE A 99 -19.78 6.41 9.74
CA PHE A 99 -19.17 5.45 8.83
C PHE A 99 -20.16 5.01 7.75
N THR A 100 -19.75 5.12 6.48
CA THR A 100 -20.47 4.58 5.32
C THR A 100 -19.56 3.58 4.59
N PRO A 101 -20.06 2.40 4.18
CA PRO A 101 -19.27 1.45 3.41
C PRO A 101 -18.80 2.04 2.08
N VAL A 102 -17.54 1.78 1.72
CA VAL A 102 -16.91 2.34 0.52
C VAL A 102 -16.13 1.28 -0.26
N LYS A 103 -16.00 1.50 -1.57
CA LYS A 103 -15.20 0.68 -2.49
C LYS A 103 -14.41 1.61 -3.39
N TYR A 104 -13.10 1.59 -3.30
CA TYR A 104 -12.22 2.51 -4.00
C TYR A 104 -11.21 1.79 -4.90
N PHE A 105 -10.81 2.41 -6.00
CA PHE A 105 -9.73 1.92 -6.85
C PHE A 105 -8.87 3.06 -7.37
N SER A 106 -7.65 2.75 -7.78
CA SER A 106 -6.76 3.68 -8.48
C SER A 106 -5.91 2.92 -9.49
N ILE A 107 -5.50 3.64 -10.54
CA ILE A 107 -4.49 3.19 -11.49
C ILE A 107 -3.53 4.34 -11.67
N ASP A 108 -2.30 4.21 -11.16
CA ASP A 108 -1.34 5.30 -11.26
C ASP A 108 0.11 4.84 -11.33
N ARG A 109 0.96 5.76 -11.71
CA ARG A 109 2.40 5.58 -11.81
C ARG A 109 3.06 5.60 -10.44
N VAL A 110 4.00 4.68 -10.29
CA VAL A 110 4.77 4.45 -9.08
C VAL A 110 6.24 4.36 -9.44
N PHE A 111 7.10 4.72 -8.49
CA PHE A 111 8.54 4.84 -8.70
C PHE A 111 9.28 3.91 -7.74
N ARG A 112 10.23 3.13 -8.26
CA ARG A 112 11.11 2.28 -7.46
C ARG A 112 12.54 2.47 -7.89
N ASN A 113 13.43 2.67 -6.93
CA ASN A 113 14.86 2.78 -7.19
C ASN A 113 15.50 1.39 -7.31
N GLU A 114 14.96 0.53 -8.17
CA GLU A 114 15.53 -0.78 -8.43
C GLU A 114 16.61 -0.69 -9.52
N SER A 115 17.53 -1.66 -9.54
CA SER A 115 18.53 -1.74 -10.60
C SER A 115 17.82 -1.99 -11.92
N LEU A 116 17.98 -1.07 -12.88
CA LEU A 116 17.37 -1.18 -14.20
C LEU A 116 17.86 -2.45 -14.91
N ASP A 117 16.94 -3.32 -15.24
CA ASP A 117 17.17 -4.45 -16.13
C ASP A 117 16.04 -4.57 -17.16
N ALA A 118 16.11 -5.57 -18.04
CA ALA A 118 15.11 -5.76 -19.10
C ALA A 118 13.67 -6.01 -18.58
N THR A 119 13.52 -6.31 -17.28
CA THR A 119 12.27 -6.68 -16.62
C THR A 119 11.86 -5.74 -15.49
N HIS A 120 12.77 -4.90 -14.98
CA HIS A 120 12.55 -3.98 -13.88
C HIS A 120 12.76 -2.54 -14.35
N LEU A 121 11.66 -1.81 -14.45
CA LEU A 121 11.65 -0.38 -14.77
C LEU A 121 11.61 0.44 -13.48
N ALA A 122 12.29 1.60 -13.49
CA ALA A 122 12.26 2.53 -12.37
C ALA A 122 10.88 3.19 -12.16
N GLU A 123 10.03 3.19 -13.20
CA GLU A 123 8.64 3.60 -13.12
C GLU A 123 7.73 2.58 -13.83
N PHE A 124 6.58 2.30 -13.24
CA PHE A 124 5.53 1.46 -13.82
C PHE A 124 4.16 1.89 -13.30
N HIS A 125 3.07 1.29 -13.81
CA HIS A 125 1.72 1.58 -13.34
C HIS A 125 1.23 0.48 -12.40
N GLN A 126 0.67 0.87 -11.26
CA GLN A 126 0.06 -0.04 -10.30
C GLN A 126 -1.45 0.17 -10.28
N VAL A 127 -2.18 -0.96 -10.22
CA VAL A 127 -3.63 -0.99 -10.06
C VAL A 127 -3.95 -1.44 -8.64
N GLU A 128 -4.80 -0.70 -7.94
CA GLU A 128 -5.19 -1.01 -6.57
C GLU A 128 -6.70 -0.95 -6.38
N GLY A 129 -7.17 -1.71 -5.39
CA GLY A 129 -8.56 -1.73 -4.98
C GLY A 129 -8.71 -1.95 -3.48
N LEU A 130 -9.57 -1.17 -2.84
CA LEU A 130 -9.91 -1.23 -1.42
C LEU A 130 -11.43 -1.38 -1.25
N VAL A 131 -11.83 -2.21 -0.28
CA VAL A 131 -13.21 -2.27 0.21
C VAL A 131 -13.17 -2.07 1.71
N ALA A 132 -13.92 -1.08 2.20
CA ALA A 132 -14.06 -0.82 3.63
C ALA A 132 -15.55 -0.95 4.01
N ASP A 133 -15.83 -1.92 4.86
CA ASP A 133 -17.16 -2.22 5.39
C ASP A 133 -17.01 -2.94 6.74
N ARG A 134 -18.09 -3.07 7.49
CA ARG A 134 -18.13 -3.78 8.76
C ARG A 134 -18.22 -5.29 8.52
N GLY A 135 -17.46 -6.07 9.29
CA GLY A 135 -17.55 -7.54 9.22
C GLY A 135 -16.99 -8.15 7.93
N LEU A 136 -16.08 -7.44 7.23
CA LEU A 136 -15.35 -8.02 6.13
C LEU A 136 -14.47 -9.18 6.62
N THR A 137 -14.34 -10.20 5.77
CA THR A 137 -13.61 -11.44 6.08
C THR A 137 -12.68 -11.76 4.92
N LEU A 138 -11.77 -12.70 5.15
CA LEU A 138 -10.88 -13.18 4.09
C LEU A 138 -11.65 -13.74 2.89
N GLY A 139 -12.79 -14.38 3.13
CA GLY A 139 -13.67 -14.88 2.07
C GLY A 139 -14.23 -13.76 1.18
N HIS A 140 -14.55 -12.60 1.75
CA HIS A 140 -15.01 -11.43 0.99
C HIS A 140 -13.89 -10.89 0.07
N LEU A 141 -12.64 -10.85 0.58
CA LEU A 141 -11.47 -10.45 -0.23
C LEU A 141 -11.25 -11.43 -1.39
N MET A 142 -11.20 -12.74 -1.11
CA MET A 142 -11.03 -13.77 -2.13
C MET A 142 -12.16 -13.74 -3.18
N GLY A 143 -13.41 -13.52 -2.74
CA GLY A 143 -14.55 -13.38 -3.64
C GLY A 143 -14.44 -12.17 -4.57
N THR A 144 -14.02 -11.03 -4.03
CA THR A 144 -13.81 -9.80 -4.81
C THR A 144 -12.70 -9.99 -5.85
N ILE A 145 -11.57 -10.59 -5.45
CA ILE A 145 -10.45 -10.90 -6.36
C ILE A 145 -10.88 -11.87 -7.46
N ARG A 146 -11.63 -12.93 -7.12
CA ARG A 146 -12.18 -13.87 -8.10
C ARG A 146 -13.05 -13.16 -9.13
N GLN A 147 -13.95 -12.29 -8.68
CA GLN A 147 -14.82 -11.53 -9.58
C GLN A 147 -14.04 -10.57 -10.48
N PHE A 148 -13.01 -9.91 -9.94
CA PHE A 148 -12.14 -9.01 -10.70
C PHE A 148 -11.43 -9.77 -11.84
N PHE A 149 -10.70 -10.83 -11.52
CA PHE A 149 -9.95 -11.61 -12.52
C PHE A 149 -10.86 -12.35 -13.50
N THR A 150 -12.03 -12.84 -13.06
CA THR A 150 -13.00 -13.48 -13.96
C THR A 150 -13.45 -12.52 -15.06
N LYS A 151 -13.67 -11.23 -14.73
CA LYS A 151 -14.01 -10.20 -15.73
C LYS A 151 -12.86 -9.88 -16.69
N LEU A 152 -11.63 -10.19 -16.31
CA LEU A 152 -10.44 -10.11 -17.18
C LEU A 152 -10.20 -11.39 -17.99
N GLY A 153 -11.09 -12.39 -17.90
CA GLY A 153 -10.93 -13.68 -18.57
C GLY A 153 -10.02 -14.67 -17.85
N ILE A 154 -9.63 -14.39 -16.60
CA ILE A 154 -8.75 -15.23 -15.78
C ILE A 154 -9.60 -15.96 -14.73
N SER A 155 -9.83 -17.26 -14.93
CA SER A 155 -10.70 -18.08 -14.08
C SER A 155 -9.93 -19.03 -13.14
N GLN A 156 -8.74 -19.48 -13.54
CA GLN A 156 -7.91 -20.37 -12.74
C GLN A 156 -7.11 -19.57 -11.72
N LEU A 157 -7.60 -19.48 -10.48
CA LEU A 157 -6.95 -18.73 -9.41
C LEU A 157 -6.59 -19.63 -8.22
N ARG A 158 -5.41 -19.39 -7.65
CA ARG A 158 -4.96 -19.94 -6.37
C ARG A 158 -4.51 -18.81 -5.46
N PHE A 159 -4.73 -19.00 -4.16
CA PHE A 159 -4.34 -18.05 -3.14
C PHE A 159 -3.28 -18.69 -2.26
N LYS A 160 -2.18 -17.98 -2.03
CA LYS A 160 -1.06 -18.44 -1.21
C LYS A 160 -0.86 -17.45 -0.06
N PRO A 161 -0.79 -17.91 1.21
CA PRO A 161 -0.45 -17.02 2.32
C PRO A 161 0.85 -16.27 2.06
N ALA A 162 0.85 -14.98 2.35
CA ALA A 162 1.98 -14.09 2.16
C ALA A 162 2.18 -13.21 3.40
N TYR A 163 3.19 -12.35 3.35
CA TYR A 163 3.44 -11.36 4.39
C TYR A 163 3.55 -9.97 3.78
N ASN A 164 2.70 -9.06 4.24
CA ASN A 164 2.87 -7.63 4.00
C ASN A 164 2.83 -6.91 5.37
N PRO A 165 3.68 -5.91 5.62
CA PRO A 165 3.73 -5.21 6.91
C PRO A 165 2.41 -4.59 7.37
N TYR A 166 1.59 -4.15 6.41
CA TYR A 166 0.35 -3.39 6.59
C TYR A 166 -0.93 -4.24 6.54
N THR A 167 -0.84 -5.54 6.23
CA THR A 167 -2.01 -6.43 6.18
C THR A 167 -1.84 -7.72 6.98
N GLU A 168 -2.89 -8.14 7.67
CA GLU A 168 -2.96 -9.38 8.44
C GLU A 168 -4.42 -9.86 8.50
N PRO A 169 -4.78 -10.98 7.81
CA PRO A 169 -3.95 -11.84 6.95
C PRO A 169 -3.61 -11.23 5.57
N SER A 170 -2.55 -11.74 4.94
CA SER A 170 -2.09 -11.38 3.59
C SER A 170 -2.05 -12.60 2.66
N MET A 171 -2.26 -12.39 1.35
CA MET A 171 -2.19 -13.44 0.33
C MET A 171 -1.70 -12.94 -1.03
N GLU A 172 -0.88 -13.75 -1.68
CA GLU A 172 -0.57 -13.67 -3.10
C GLU A 172 -1.64 -14.41 -3.92
N VAL A 173 -1.89 -13.93 -5.13
CA VAL A 173 -2.85 -14.48 -6.09
C VAL A 173 -2.07 -15.02 -7.27
N PHE A 174 -2.28 -16.29 -7.59
CA PHE A 174 -1.65 -16.98 -8.70
C PHE A 174 -2.68 -17.39 -9.75
N SER A 175 -2.29 -17.36 -11.02
CA SER A 175 -3.06 -17.94 -12.12
C SER A 175 -2.23 -18.91 -12.96
N TYR A 176 -2.88 -19.91 -13.54
CA TYR A 176 -2.20 -20.85 -14.44
C TYR A 176 -2.06 -20.23 -15.83
N HIS A 177 -0.83 -20.08 -16.30
CA HIS A 177 -0.54 -19.53 -17.62
C HIS A 177 -0.35 -20.66 -18.65
N GLU A 178 -1.31 -20.85 -19.54
CA GLU A 178 -1.33 -21.95 -20.53
C GLU A 178 -0.06 -22.01 -21.38
N GLY A 179 0.46 -20.87 -21.84
CA GLY A 179 1.67 -20.82 -22.67
C GLY A 179 2.97 -21.19 -21.92
N LEU A 180 3.02 -20.98 -20.60
CA LEU A 180 4.21 -21.26 -19.77
C LEU A 180 4.06 -22.56 -18.98
N LYS A 181 2.86 -23.17 -19.03
CA LYS A 181 2.47 -24.38 -18.30
C LYS A 181 2.80 -24.34 -16.80
N LYS A 182 2.73 -23.16 -16.18
CA LYS A 182 3.05 -22.94 -14.77
C LYS A 182 2.11 -21.94 -14.12
N TRP A 183 2.05 -21.98 -12.79
CA TRP A 183 1.39 -20.96 -11.99
C TRP A 183 2.28 -19.71 -11.95
N VAL A 184 1.71 -18.58 -12.32
CA VAL A 184 2.36 -17.26 -12.27
C VAL A 184 1.63 -16.38 -11.28
N GLU A 185 2.38 -15.56 -10.55
CA GLU A 185 1.79 -14.54 -9.68
C GLU A 185 1.10 -13.47 -10.55
N VAL A 186 -0.11 -13.10 -10.18
CA VAL A 186 -0.92 -12.11 -10.90
C VAL A 186 -1.38 -10.95 -10.00
N GLY A 187 -1.11 -11.03 -8.70
CA GLY A 187 -1.40 -9.94 -7.76
C GLY A 187 -1.10 -10.30 -6.31
N ASN A 188 -1.11 -9.27 -5.47
CA ASN A 188 -0.94 -9.36 -4.02
C ASN A 188 -2.13 -8.67 -3.33
N SER A 189 -2.50 -9.11 -2.13
CA SER A 189 -3.65 -8.60 -1.38
C SER A 189 -3.57 -8.90 0.11
N GLY A 190 -4.44 -8.28 0.90
CA GLY A 190 -4.60 -8.59 2.32
C GLY A 190 -5.70 -7.79 2.98
N ILE A 191 -5.90 -8.01 4.28
CA ILE A 191 -6.79 -7.23 5.14
C ILE A 191 -5.93 -6.27 5.96
N PHE A 192 -6.20 -4.96 5.89
CA PHE A 192 -5.45 -3.97 6.68
C PHE A 192 -5.46 -4.29 8.17
N ARG A 193 -4.31 -4.05 8.82
CA ARG A 193 -4.17 -4.21 10.27
C ARG A 193 -5.02 -3.17 11.02
N PRO A 194 -5.52 -3.49 12.23
CA PRO A 194 -6.34 -2.60 13.04
C PRO A 194 -5.56 -1.42 13.64
#